data_AF-A0A1L5FDC8-F1
#
_entry.id   AF-A0A1L5FDC8-F1
#
_cell.length_a   1.000
_cell.length_b   1.000
_cell.length_c   1.000
_cell.angle_alpha   90.00
_cell.angle_beta   90.00
_cell.angle_gamma   90.00
#
_symmetry.space_group_name_H-M   'P 1'
#
loop_
_entity.id
_entity.type
_entity.pdbx_description
1 polymer ?
#
loop_
_entity_poly.entity_id
_entity_poly.type
_entity_poly.pdbx_seq_one_letter_code
_entity_poly.pdbx_strand_id
1 'polypeptide(L)' 'MIETAKANGLSVEKYLVYLMDVLSSLEDKDKNKDTLIKHMPWSKKLPMYVFLQNKDIHNSKS' A
#
# COMPACT_ATOMS: atom_id res chain seq x y z
N MET A 1 -5.28 -4.82 9.58
CA MET A 1 -5.15 -4.35 8.18
C MET A 1 -5.02 -2.84 8.08
N ILE A 2 -6.05 -2.05 8.48
CA ILE A 2 -5.98 -0.58 8.44
C ILE A 2 -4.89 -0.03 9.35
N GLU A 3 -4.84 -0.48 10.61
CA GLU A 3 -3.81 -0.05 11.58
C GLU A 3 -2.42 -0.47 11.12
N THR A 4 -2.28 -1.67 10.56
CA THR A 4 -1.04 -2.16 9.96
C THR A 4 -0.59 -1.29 8.80
N ALA A 5 -1.50 -0.88 7.91
CA ALA A 5 -1.19 0.01 6.79
C ALA A 5 -0.70 1.38 7.28
N LYS A 6 -1.38 1.97 8.28
CA LYS A 6 -0.94 3.21 8.91
C LYS A 6 0.45 3.08 9.54
N ALA A 7 0.69 2.00 10.28
CA ALA A 7 1.98 1.73 10.92
C ALA A 7 3.13 1.54 9.90
N ASN A 8 2.82 1.17 8.66
CA ASN A 8 3.79 1.05 7.56
C ASN A 8 3.87 2.30 6.66
N GLY A 9 3.27 3.43 7.07
CA GLY A 9 3.34 4.70 6.35
C GLY A 9 2.50 4.75 5.07
N LEU A 10 1.49 3.88 4.95
CA LEU A 10 0.61 3.84 3.79
C LEU A 10 -0.54 4.84 3.94
N SER A 11 -0.94 5.44 2.82
CA SER A 11 -2.25 6.07 2.72
C SER A 11 -3.29 4.95 2.66
N VAL A 12 -4.10 4.84 3.71
CA VAL A 12 -5.10 3.76 3.85
C VAL A 12 -6.01 3.67 2.62
N GLU A 13 -6.50 4.81 2.16
CA GLU A 13 -7.37 4.89 0.98
C GLU A 13 -6.66 4.38 -0.29
N LYS A 14 -5.49 4.93 -0.61
CA LYS A 14 -4.74 4.51 -1.81
C LYS A 14 -4.34 3.04 -1.76
N TYR A 15 -3.97 2.55 -0.59
CA TYR A 15 -3.62 1.14 -0.40
C TYR A 15 -4.83 0.22 -0.59
N LEU A 16 -6.02 0.59 -0.10
CA LEU A 16 -7.24 -0.20 -0.31
C LEU A 16 -7.65 -0.24 -1.78
N VAL A 17 -7.61 0.90 -2.47
CA VAL A 17 -7.89 0.97 -3.92
C VAL A 17 -6.91 0.08 -4.70
N TYR A 18 -5.61 0.20 -4.43
CA TYR A 18 -4.58 -0.65 -5.03
C TYR A 18 -4.83 -2.14 -4.77
N LEU A 19 -5.13 -2.50 -3.52
CA LEU A 19 -5.33 -3.89 -3.13
C LEU A 19 -6.56 -4.48 -3.83
N MET A 20 -7.66 -3.73 -3.93
CA MET A 20 -8.86 -4.17 -4.63
C MET A 20 -8.59 -4.37 -6.13
N ASP A 21 -7.88 -3.43 -6.76
CA ASP A 21 -7.49 -3.52 -8.17
C ASP A 21 -6.65 -4.79 -8.44
N VAL A 22 -5.58 -4.97 -7.68
CA VAL A 22 -4.71 -6.16 -7.78
C VAL A 22 -5.53 -7.43 -7.61
N LEU A 23 -6.30 -7.56 -6.52
CA LEU A 23 -7.06 -8.78 -6.24
C LEU A 23 -8.11 -9.09 -7.31
N SER A 24 -8.72 -8.06 -7.90
CA SER A 24 -9.69 -8.22 -8.99
C SER A 24 -9.04 -8.67 -10.31
N SER A 25 -7.77 -8.33 -10.52
CA SER A 25 -7.00 -8.69 -11.71
C SER A 25 -6.32 -10.06 -11.65
N LEU A 26 -6.32 -10.73 -10.50
CA LEU A 26 -5.64 -12.03 -10.35
C LEU A 26 -6.40 -13.14 -11.08
N GLU A 27 -5.70 -13.85 -11.97
CA GLU A 27 -6.15 -15.13 -12.50
C GLU A 27 -6.06 -16.23 -11.43
N ASP A 28 -6.82 -17.32 -11.58
CA ASP A 28 -6.88 -18.40 -10.58
C ASP A 28 -5.51 -19.03 -10.28
N LYS A 29 -4.63 -19.11 -11.28
CA LYS A 29 -3.25 -19.60 -11.12
C LYS A 29 -2.40 -18.72 -10.20
N ASP A 30 -2.73 -17.43 -10.09
CA ASP A 30 -2.00 -16.43 -9.34
C ASP A 30 -2.57 -16.22 -7.92
N LYS A 31 -3.77 -16.76 -7.64
CA LYS A 31 -4.45 -16.73 -6.33
C LYS A 31 -3.79 -17.69 -5.33
N ASN A 32 -2.55 -17.42 -4.97
CA ASN A 32 -1.79 -18.17 -3.98
C ASN A 32 -1.26 -17.26 -2.87
N LYS A 33 -0.79 -17.89 -1.79
CA LYS A 33 -0.28 -17.19 -0.60
C LYS A 33 0.91 -16.29 -0.92
N ASP A 34 1.81 -16.71 -1.81
CA ASP A 34 3.02 -15.96 -2.17
C ASP A 34 2.70 -14.68 -2.93
N THR A 35 1.71 -14.73 -3.82
CA THR A 35 1.17 -13.53 -4.48
C THR A 35 0.59 -12.58 -3.44
N LEU A 36 -0.28 -13.07 -2.55
CA LEU A 36 -0.92 -12.24 -1.54
C LEU A 36 0.10 -11.54 -0.62
N ILE A 37 1.14 -12.24 -0.17
CA ILE A 37 2.20 -11.68 0.69
C ILE A 37 2.90 -10.49 0.02
N LYS A 38 3.08 -10.48 -1.30
CA LYS A 38 3.72 -9.37 -2.03
C LYS A 38 2.87 -8.08 -2.02
N HIS A 39 1.57 -8.19 -1.74
CA HIS A 39 0.64 -7.06 -1.72
C HIS A 39 0.18 -6.69 -0.30
N MET A 40 0.69 -7.38 0.72
CA MET A 40 0.41 -7.07 2.12
C MET A 40 0.99 -5.70 2.54
N PRO A 41 0.44 -5.06 3.59
CA PRO A 41 0.84 -3.71 3.99
C PRO A 41 2.32 -3.55 4.40
N TRP A 42 2.96 -4.66 4.78
CA TRP A 42 4.38 -4.71 5.17
C TRP A 42 5.30 -5.14 4.01
N SER A 43 4.77 -5.29 2.80
CA SER A 43 5.55 -5.72 1.65
C SER A 43 6.46 -4.60 1.15
N LYS A 44 7.72 -4.92 0.92
CA LYS A 44 8.70 -4.02 0.28
C LYS A 44 8.45 -3.84 -1.23
N LYS A 45 7.50 -4.56 -1.81
CA LYS A 45 7.15 -4.52 -3.25
C LYS A 45 5.96 -3.61 -3.54
N LEU A 46 5.42 -2.93 -2.53
CA LEU A 46 4.31 -1.99 -2.71
C LEU A 46 4.75 -0.80 -3.58
N PRO A 47 3.87 -0.32 -4.47
CA PRO A 47 4.20 0.81 -5.33
C PRO A 47 4.29 2.11 -4.52
N MET A 48 5.24 2.99 -4.86
CA MET A 48 5.53 4.20 -4.06
C MET A 48 4.33 5.14 -3.90
N TYR A 49 3.39 5.15 -4.86
CA TYR A 49 2.23 6.03 -4.82
C TYR A 49 1.21 5.67 -3.70
N VAL A 50 1.23 4.45 -3.17
CA VAL A 50 0.34 4.05 -2.06
C VAL A 50 0.83 4.53 -0.70
N PHE A 51 2.09 4.98 -0.63
CA PHE A 51 2.66 5.56 0.58
C PHE A 51 2.16 7.00 0.77
N LEU A 52 2.17 7.45 2.02
CA LEU A 52 1.96 8.85 2.34
C LEU A 52 3.07 9.66 1.68
N GLN A 53 2.70 10.55 0.76
CA GLN A 53 3.63 11.55 0.25
C GLN A 53 3.66 12.65 1.31
N ASN A 54 4.81 12.81 1.96
CA ASN A 54 5.07 13.99 2.77
C ASN A 54 5.14 15.19 1.81
N LYS A 55 4.00 15.82 1.52
CA LYS A 55 4.00 17.22 1.08
C LYS A 55 4.34 18.05 2.31
N ASP A 56 5.60 18.49 2.36
CA ASP A 56 6.06 19.71 3.02
C ASP A 56 5.65 19.92 4.48
N ILE A 57 6.52 19.47 5.40
CA ILE A 57 6.82 20.29 6.60
C ILE A 57 8.11 21.07 6.30
N HIS A 58 8.08 21.87 5.23
CA HIS A 58 8.96 23.03 5.10
C HIS A 58 8.10 24.28 5.30
N ASN A 59 7.59 24.45 6.52
CA ASN A 59 7.07 25.72 7.00
C ASN A 59 7.35 25.89 8.50
N SER A 60 8.59 26.24 8.82
CA SER A 60 9.03 27.21 9.84
C SER A 60 10.56 27.16 9.84
N LYS A 61 11.35 28.23 9.77
CA LYS A 61 11.11 29.63 10.10
C LYS A 61 11.90 30.54 9.14
N SER A 62 11.28 31.69 8.87
CA SER A 62 11.94 32.94 8.48
C SER A 62 12.92 33.43 9.55
#